data_AF-A0A1V5JUX4-F1
#
_entry.id   AF-A0A1V5JUX4-F1
#
_cell.length_a   1.000
_cell.length_b   1.000
_cell.length_c   1.000
_cell.angle_alpha   90.00
_cell.angle_beta   90.00
_cell.angle_gamma   90.00
#
_symmetry.space_group_name_H-M   'P 1'
#
loop_
_entity.id
_entity.type
_entity.pdbx_description
1 polymer ?
#
loop_
_entity_poly.entity_id
_entity_poly.type
_entity_poly.pdbx_seq_one_letter_code
_entity_poly.pdbx_strand_id
1 'polypeptide(L)'
;MEVHFFLMDVAAIRANDFGQVSHEGAGTALRHVLKEEFYRTMTLIEGRVPLWWVMPPGVDDLEYAAIGAQLAQAEGLDVDDFVDLGNLSGVPVREFLGTALWQMHKALSDPLKSVLKMALVATYLETDGPVQLLCDQLKAQVFKARRQEIVDPYLAVFKTVEDYYQRQGDLVTVDLMRKCFYLKVAPDLHKADLLKLERDEKSTIMIDLIGQWGWSWREFEHLSAFDEWKMPEYRALGGEIHKYLMQTAVKLVRRSRAATDDQQLQDVELKVLKNRVESIYVAKPGKIAAERYLRREEPVYDEAFFSHDGLLWHLSESAPRRGSDIVSVMSAERVAALTAWLVFNRRFNPSTSFHMVPNATDVALVNIQDLLGRLSLLLKGGNVALNRADLAKPAYPRDIIVVGNLERPEGLKRVDDIDLIYRSSWNELYTDHLPLEKLKAWFLSNKQSDSSIHLWVPRSSEVKKLADSLVSVLS
;
A
#
# COMPACT_ATOMS: atom_id res chain seq x y z
N MET A 1 17.18 -11.13 9.31
CA MET A 1 16.36 -11.30 8.11
C MET A 1 15.47 -12.50 8.35
N GLU A 2 14.16 -12.29 8.40
CA GLU A 2 13.19 -13.39 8.51
C GLU A 2 12.96 -13.96 7.10
N VAL A 3 12.99 -15.27 6.96
CA VAL A 3 12.83 -15.97 5.67
C VAL A 3 11.65 -16.92 5.81
N HIS A 4 10.69 -16.81 4.90
CA HIS A 4 9.51 -17.67 4.86
C HIS A 4 9.56 -18.53 3.60
N PHE A 5 9.32 -19.84 3.77
CA PHE A 5 9.22 -20.78 2.68
C PHE A 5 7.78 -21.25 2.54
N PHE A 6 7.25 -21.18 1.32
CA PHE A 6 5.94 -21.72 0.96
C PHE A 6 6.19 -22.88 0.01
N LEU A 7 5.93 -24.11 0.47
CA LEU A 7 6.10 -25.30 -0.36
C LEU A 7 4.93 -25.38 -1.34
N MET A 8 5.25 -25.60 -2.61
CA MET A 8 4.28 -25.76 -3.68
C MET A 8 4.54 -27.06 -4.43
N ASP A 9 3.47 -27.73 -4.82
CA ASP A 9 3.53 -28.96 -5.60
C ASP A 9 3.33 -28.67 -7.09
N VAL A 10 4.15 -29.31 -7.94
CA VAL A 10 4.12 -29.09 -9.40
C VAL A 10 2.77 -29.52 -9.99
N ALA A 11 2.20 -30.63 -9.55
CA ALA A 11 0.91 -31.10 -10.04
C ALA A 11 -0.24 -30.17 -9.59
N ALA A 12 -0.17 -29.63 -8.37
CA ALA A 12 -1.08 -28.59 -7.89
C ALA A 12 -0.97 -27.32 -8.76
N ILE A 13 0.25 -26.81 -9.00
CA ILE A 13 0.46 -25.63 -9.86
C ILE A 13 -0.10 -25.88 -11.26
N ARG A 14 0.10 -27.08 -11.83
CA ARG A 14 -0.45 -27.49 -13.13
C ARG A 14 -1.97 -27.32 -13.18
N ALA A 15 -2.67 -27.64 -12.09
CA ALA A 15 -4.11 -27.43 -11.92
C ALA A 15 -4.51 -25.99 -11.51
N ASN A 16 -3.58 -25.03 -11.51
CA ASN A 16 -3.74 -23.67 -11.00
C ASN A 16 -4.06 -23.63 -9.49
N ASP A 17 -3.54 -24.57 -8.71
CA ASP A 17 -3.60 -24.54 -7.25
C ASP A 17 -2.23 -24.20 -6.67
N PHE A 18 -2.14 -23.03 -6.05
CA PHE A 18 -0.91 -22.52 -5.44
C PHE A 18 -0.92 -22.62 -3.91
N GLY A 19 -1.97 -23.20 -3.31
CA GLY A 19 -2.14 -23.27 -1.87
C GLY A 19 -2.08 -21.89 -1.19
N GLN A 20 -1.40 -21.81 -0.05
CA GLN A 20 -1.19 -20.54 0.67
C GLN A 20 0.09 -19.86 0.19
N VAL A 21 -0.04 -18.88 -0.71
CA VAL A 21 1.08 -18.12 -1.30
C VAL A 21 1.58 -16.95 -0.45
N SER A 22 0.94 -16.68 0.69
CA SER A 22 1.35 -15.63 1.63
C SER A 22 0.76 -15.89 3.02
N HIS A 23 1.30 -15.22 4.04
CA HIS A 23 0.75 -15.24 5.41
C HIS A 23 -0.73 -14.79 5.47
N GLU A 24 -1.18 -14.03 4.47
CA GLU A 24 -2.55 -13.50 4.39
C GLU A 24 -3.48 -14.41 3.56
N GLY A 25 -2.91 -15.39 2.83
CA GLY A 25 -3.63 -16.37 2.00
C GLY A 25 -4.34 -15.71 0.83
N ALA A 26 -3.68 -15.65 -0.33
CA ALA A 26 -4.29 -15.09 -1.56
C ALA A 26 -4.18 -16.06 -2.75
N GLY A 27 -3.82 -17.32 -2.52
CA GLY A 27 -3.43 -18.24 -3.59
C GLY A 27 -4.62 -18.72 -4.40
N THR A 28 -5.75 -18.99 -3.74
CA THR A 28 -6.97 -19.47 -4.39
C THR A 28 -7.65 -18.37 -5.21
N ALA A 29 -7.57 -17.13 -4.74
CA ALA A 29 -8.20 -15.95 -5.33
C ALA A 29 -7.43 -15.32 -6.51
N LEU A 30 -6.16 -15.71 -6.72
CA LEU A 30 -5.25 -15.07 -7.68
C LEU A 30 -4.55 -16.06 -8.63
N ARG A 31 -4.90 -17.35 -8.57
CA ARG A 31 -4.15 -18.43 -9.23
C ARG A 31 -3.76 -18.18 -10.69
N HIS A 32 -4.67 -17.73 -11.55
CA HIS A 32 -4.35 -17.51 -12.97
C HIS A 32 -3.50 -16.25 -13.14
N VAL A 33 -3.76 -15.21 -12.35
CA VAL A 33 -2.96 -13.96 -12.38
C VAL A 33 -1.54 -14.21 -11.86
N LEU A 34 -1.37 -15.07 -10.85
CA LEU A 34 -0.06 -15.48 -10.36
C LEU A 34 0.69 -16.32 -11.38
N LYS A 35 0.01 -17.24 -12.06
CA LYS A 35 0.62 -18.02 -13.15
C LYS A 35 1.01 -17.13 -14.33
N GLU A 36 0.14 -16.20 -14.72
CA GLU A 36 0.43 -15.18 -15.73
C GLU A 36 1.67 -14.36 -15.35
N GLU A 37 1.75 -13.94 -14.08
CA GLU A 37 2.90 -13.24 -13.51
C GLU A 37 4.17 -14.07 -13.52
N PHE A 38 4.08 -15.34 -13.19
CA PHE A 38 5.22 -16.23 -13.24
C PHE A 38 5.70 -16.40 -14.68
N TYR A 39 4.80 -16.72 -15.61
CA TYR A 39 5.16 -16.97 -17.01
C TYR A 39 5.79 -15.76 -17.68
N ARG A 40 5.28 -14.55 -17.50
CA ARG A 40 5.92 -13.36 -18.10
C ARG A 40 7.35 -13.12 -17.62
N THR A 41 7.78 -13.64 -16.47
CA THR A 41 9.14 -13.40 -15.94
C THR A 41 10.22 -14.33 -16.48
N MET A 42 9.89 -15.35 -17.29
CA MET A 42 10.85 -16.34 -17.83
C MET A 42 11.73 -17.01 -16.77
N THR A 43 11.20 -17.19 -15.56
CA THR A 43 11.99 -17.77 -14.46
C THR A 43 12.19 -19.27 -14.68
N LEU A 44 13.45 -19.72 -14.67
CA LEU A 44 13.81 -21.14 -14.68
C LEU A 44 13.64 -21.75 -13.28
N ILE A 45 13.22 -23.02 -13.21
CA ILE A 45 13.07 -23.76 -11.95
C ILE A 45 14.19 -24.79 -11.85
N GLU A 46 15.18 -24.53 -11.00
CA GLU A 46 16.37 -25.40 -10.89
C GLU A 46 17.09 -25.60 -12.22
N GLY A 47 17.12 -24.54 -13.05
CA GLY A 47 17.68 -24.58 -14.41
C GLY A 47 16.73 -25.11 -15.48
N ARG A 48 15.58 -25.68 -15.09
CA ARG A 48 14.58 -26.24 -16.00
C ARG A 48 13.64 -25.18 -16.56
N VAL A 49 13.31 -25.31 -17.83
CA VAL A 49 12.40 -24.39 -18.54
C VAL A 49 10.96 -24.79 -18.24
N PRO A 50 10.08 -23.86 -17.82
CA PRO A 50 8.66 -24.17 -17.75
C PRO A 50 8.14 -24.62 -19.11
N LEU A 51 7.53 -25.80 -19.20
CA LEU A 51 7.13 -26.42 -20.48
C LEU A 51 6.28 -25.47 -21.35
N TRP A 52 5.45 -24.65 -20.72
CA TRP A 52 4.64 -23.64 -21.40
C TRP A 52 5.43 -22.65 -22.28
N TRP A 53 6.69 -22.35 -21.93
CA TRP A 53 7.54 -21.43 -22.68
C TRP A 53 7.99 -21.98 -24.03
N VAL A 54 8.07 -23.31 -24.19
CA VAL A 54 8.44 -23.94 -25.47
C VAL A 54 7.24 -24.34 -26.32
N MET A 55 6.02 -24.13 -25.82
CA MET A 55 4.79 -24.36 -26.57
C MET A 55 4.52 -23.19 -27.54
N PRO A 56 3.96 -23.46 -28.74
CA PRO A 56 3.52 -22.39 -29.62
C PRO A 56 2.61 -21.37 -28.90
N PRO A 57 2.67 -20.08 -29.25
CA PRO A 57 1.77 -19.08 -28.69
C PRO A 57 0.31 -19.38 -29.01
N GLY A 58 -0.58 -19.14 -28.05
CA GLY A 58 -2.02 -19.27 -28.22
C GLY A 58 -2.59 -20.70 -28.22
N VAL A 59 -1.80 -21.72 -27.86
CA VAL A 59 -2.29 -23.11 -27.78
C VAL A 59 -3.37 -23.28 -26.73
N ASP A 60 -4.41 -24.05 -27.07
CA ASP A 60 -5.42 -24.48 -26.11
C ASP A 60 -4.95 -25.68 -25.26
N ASP A 61 -5.77 -26.12 -24.30
CA ASP A 61 -5.40 -27.20 -23.37
C ASP A 61 -5.24 -28.56 -24.05
N LEU A 62 -5.99 -28.81 -25.14
CA LEU A 62 -5.89 -30.06 -25.90
C LEU A 62 -4.61 -30.08 -26.74
N GLU A 63 -4.32 -28.96 -27.41
CA GLU A 63 -3.08 -28.76 -28.16
C GLU A 63 -1.86 -28.84 -27.23
N TYR A 64 -1.92 -28.18 -26.07
CA TYR A 64 -0.86 -28.23 -25.07
C TYR A 64 -0.55 -29.67 -24.63
N ALA A 65 -1.58 -30.46 -24.34
CA ALA A 65 -1.42 -31.86 -23.95
C ALA A 65 -0.85 -32.72 -25.09
N ALA A 66 -1.34 -32.52 -26.32
CA ALA A 66 -0.88 -33.26 -27.49
C ALA A 66 0.60 -32.95 -27.82
N ILE A 67 0.98 -31.68 -27.83
CA ILE A 67 2.36 -31.25 -28.09
C ILE A 67 3.28 -31.71 -26.95
N GLY A 68 2.83 -31.61 -25.68
CA GLY A 68 3.60 -32.11 -24.54
C GLY A 68 3.89 -33.62 -24.65
N ALA A 69 2.91 -34.42 -25.08
CA ALA A 69 3.11 -35.85 -25.31
C ALA A 69 4.07 -36.14 -26.47
N GLN A 70 4.05 -35.32 -27.53
CA GLN A 70 5.00 -35.44 -28.65
C GLN A 70 6.43 -35.05 -28.23
N LEU A 71 6.60 -33.95 -27.49
CA LEU A 71 7.90 -33.52 -26.98
C LEU A 71 8.53 -34.55 -26.05
N ALA A 72 7.73 -35.24 -25.23
CA ALA A 72 8.20 -36.31 -24.37
C ALA A 72 8.72 -37.55 -25.13
N GLN A 73 8.40 -37.67 -26.43
CA GLN A 73 8.86 -38.75 -27.31
C GLN A 73 9.90 -38.27 -28.35
N ALA A 74 10.19 -36.97 -28.40
CA ALA A 74 11.05 -36.40 -29.41
C ALA A 74 12.53 -36.75 -29.16
N GLU A 75 13.22 -37.26 -30.19
CA GLU A 75 14.66 -37.51 -30.10
C GLU A 75 15.43 -36.18 -30.01
N GLY A 76 16.36 -36.09 -29.06
CA GLY A 76 17.25 -34.93 -28.88
C GLY A 76 16.76 -33.89 -27.86
N LEU A 77 15.65 -34.13 -27.18
CA LEU A 77 15.20 -33.35 -26.02
C LEU A 77 15.23 -34.22 -24.78
N ASP A 78 15.74 -33.69 -23.67
CA ASP A 78 15.61 -34.33 -22.36
C ASP A 78 14.33 -33.81 -21.68
N VAL A 79 13.47 -34.71 -21.24
CA VAL A 79 12.24 -34.33 -20.52
C VAL A 79 12.57 -33.69 -19.18
N ASP A 80 13.71 -34.03 -18.59
CA ASP A 80 14.17 -33.48 -17.31
C ASP A 80 14.63 -32.02 -17.43
N ASP A 81 14.85 -31.50 -18.64
CA ASP A 81 15.12 -30.07 -18.87
C ASP A 81 13.88 -29.18 -18.71
N PHE A 82 12.68 -29.79 -18.58
CA PHE A 82 11.41 -29.09 -18.52
C PHE A 82 10.66 -29.31 -17.20
N VAL A 83 9.85 -28.32 -16.80
CA VAL A 83 8.88 -28.46 -15.72
C VAL A 83 7.50 -28.07 -16.21
N ASP A 84 6.57 -29.01 -16.19
CA ASP A 84 5.19 -28.74 -16.61
C ASP A 84 4.37 -28.11 -15.47
N LEU A 85 4.12 -26.81 -15.62
CA LEU A 85 3.27 -26.01 -14.73
C LEU A 85 1.88 -25.76 -15.32
N GLY A 86 1.52 -26.43 -16.42
CA GLY A 86 0.21 -26.41 -17.07
C GLY A 86 0.00 -25.25 -18.03
N ASN A 87 -1.02 -25.35 -18.87
CA ASN A 87 -1.37 -24.28 -19.79
C ASN A 87 -2.00 -23.08 -19.06
N LEU A 88 -2.04 -21.94 -19.76
CA LEU A 88 -2.74 -20.73 -19.32
C LEU A 88 -3.42 -20.05 -20.51
N SER A 89 -4.70 -20.35 -20.71
CA SER A 89 -5.52 -19.83 -21.82
C SER A 89 -6.21 -18.51 -21.51
N GLY A 90 -6.27 -18.09 -20.24
CA GLY A 90 -6.90 -16.84 -19.84
C GLY A 90 -6.90 -16.60 -18.33
N VAL A 91 -7.22 -15.37 -17.94
CA VAL A 91 -7.51 -15.03 -16.53
C VAL A 91 -9.02 -14.94 -16.36
N PRO A 92 -9.62 -15.78 -15.49
CA PRO A 92 -11.05 -15.72 -15.22
C PRO A 92 -11.47 -14.38 -14.59
N VAL A 93 -12.56 -13.79 -15.08
CA VAL A 93 -13.13 -12.52 -14.58
C VAL A 93 -13.41 -12.56 -13.07
N ARG A 94 -13.74 -13.75 -12.53
CA ARG A 94 -13.93 -13.96 -11.08
C ARG A 94 -12.69 -13.61 -10.24
N GLU A 95 -11.48 -13.72 -10.78
CA GLU A 95 -10.22 -13.43 -10.06
C GLU A 95 -9.87 -11.94 -10.02
N PHE A 96 -10.61 -11.09 -10.75
CA PHE A 96 -10.37 -9.65 -10.75
C PHE A 96 -10.63 -8.99 -9.39
N LEU A 97 -11.59 -9.49 -8.61
CA LEU A 97 -11.83 -9.02 -7.25
C LEU A 97 -10.62 -9.28 -6.34
N GLY A 98 -10.14 -10.53 -6.32
CA GLY A 98 -8.96 -10.91 -5.55
C GLY A 98 -7.74 -10.07 -5.97
N THR A 99 -7.58 -9.89 -7.28
CA THR A 99 -6.47 -9.14 -7.87
C THR A 99 -6.50 -7.67 -7.47
N ALA A 100 -7.67 -7.04 -7.54
CA ALA A 100 -7.86 -5.66 -7.12
C ALA A 100 -7.47 -5.49 -5.63
N LEU A 101 -8.04 -6.32 -4.76
CA LEU A 101 -7.77 -6.26 -3.32
C LEU A 101 -6.29 -6.51 -2.99
N TRP A 102 -5.66 -7.47 -3.68
CA TRP A 102 -4.25 -7.77 -3.52
C TRP A 102 -3.35 -6.61 -3.91
N GLN A 103 -3.57 -6.00 -5.08
CA GLN A 103 -2.77 -4.85 -5.50
C GLN A 103 -3.00 -3.63 -4.59
N MET A 104 -4.23 -3.40 -4.11
CA MET A 104 -4.49 -2.35 -3.11
C MET A 104 -3.75 -2.57 -1.79
N HIS A 105 -3.65 -3.82 -1.34
CA HIS A 105 -2.89 -4.21 -0.15
C HIS A 105 -1.38 -4.04 -0.39
N LYS A 106 -0.84 -4.49 -1.53
CA LYS A 106 0.60 -4.35 -1.83
C LYS A 106 1.04 -2.91 -2.05
N ALA A 107 0.14 -2.09 -2.59
CA ALA A 107 0.35 -0.65 -2.73
C ALA A 107 0.58 0.08 -1.41
N LEU A 108 0.27 -0.51 -0.26
CA LEU A 108 0.61 0.06 1.05
C LEU A 108 2.11 0.14 1.31
N SER A 109 2.92 -0.61 0.55
CA SER A 109 4.37 -0.67 0.71
C SER A 109 5.15 -0.41 -0.58
N ASP A 110 4.56 -0.73 -1.73
CA ASP A 110 5.16 -0.56 -3.07
C ASP A 110 4.06 -0.19 -4.09
N PRO A 111 3.50 1.03 -4.02
CA PRO A 111 2.42 1.45 -4.91
C PRO A 111 2.86 1.63 -6.36
N LEU A 112 4.10 2.04 -6.62
CA LEU A 112 4.61 2.26 -7.98
C LEU A 112 4.57 0.97 -8.81
N LYS A 113 4.86 -0.19 -8.20
CA LYS A 113 4.71 -1.49 -8.86
C LYS A 113 3.25 -1.93 -8.92
N SER A 114 2.51 -1.76 -7.83
CA SER A 114 1.12 -2.22 -7.74
C SER A 114 0.17 -1.52 -8.70
N VAL A 115 0.41 -0.23 -8.99
CA VAL A 115 -0.41 0.54 -9.92
C VAL A 115 -0.29 0.00 -11.36
N LEU A 116 0.92 -0.28 -11.82
CA LEU A 116 1.18 -0.84 -13.16
C LEU A 116 0.59 -2.25 -13.29
N LYS A 117 0.68 -3.06 -12.23
CA LYS A 117 0.06 -4.40 -12.22
C LYS A 117 -1.45 -4.36 -12.23
N MET A 118 -2.06 -3.46 -11.46
CA MET A 118 -3.51 -3.29 -11.47
C MET A 118 -3.98 -2.75 -12.83
N ALA A 119 -3.21 -1.85 -13.43
CA ALA A 119 -3.46 -1.31 -14.76
C ALA A 119 -3.42 -2.39 -15.83
N LEU A 120 -2.44 -3.30 -15.80
CA LEU A 120 -2.38 -4.44 -16.71
C LEU A 120 -3.65 -5.30 -16.62
N VAL A 121 -4.12 -5.59 -15.41
CA VAL A 121 -5.35 -6.37 -15.23
C VAL A 121 -6.57 -5.61 -15.75
N ALA A 122 -6.56 -4.27 -15.64
CA ALA A 122 -7.61 -3.44 -16.20
C ALA A 122 -7.64 -3.48 -17.74
N THR A 123 -6.51 -3.71 -18.43
CA THR A 123 -6.51 -3.85 -19.89
C THR A 123 -7.28 -5.10 -20.33
N TYR A 124 -7.35 -6.13 -19.49
CA TYR A 124 -8.15 -7.35 -19.73
C TYR A 124 -9.67 -7.14 -19.56
N LEU A 125 -10.12 -5.93 -19.20
CA LEU A 125 -11.55 -5.59 -19.14
C LEU A 125 -12.15 -5.27 -20.52
N GLU A 126 -11.33 -4.93 -21.53
CA GLU A 126 -11.81 -4.70 -22.90
C GLU A 126 -12.36 -6.01 -23.49
N THR A 127 -13.61 -5.97 -23.97
CA THR A 127 -14.40 -7.17 -24.34
C THR A 127 -14.45 -7.46 -25.84
N ASP A 128 -13.78 -6.67 -26.67
CA ASP A 128 -13.88 -6.81 -28.13
C ASP A 128 -12.86 -7.83 -28.65
N GLY A 129 -13.04 -9.09 -28.24
CA GLY A 129 -12.25 -10.25 -28.70
C GLY A 129 -11.71 -11.13 -27.57
N PRO A 130 -11.07 -12.27 -27.92
CA PRO A 130 -10.36 -13.09 -26.95
C PRO A 130 -9.22 -12.28 -26.33
N VAL A 131 -9.22 -12.15 -25.00
CA VAL A 131 -8.16 -11.46 -24.26
C VAL A 131 -6.86 -12.22 -24.43
N GLN A 132 -5.90 -11.67 -25.18
CA GLN A 132 -4.57 -12.25 -25.26
C GLN A 132 -3.74 -11.81 -24.05
N LEU A 133 -3.36 -12.78 -23.22
CA LEU A 133 -2.52 -12.52 -22.04
C LEU A 133 -1.15 -11.99 -22.43
N LEU A 134 -0.61 -11.06 -21.64
CA LEU A 134 0.70 -10.47 -21.89
C LEU A 134 1.81 -11.53 -21.90
N CYS A 135 1.75 -12.54 -21.02
CA CYS A 135 2.71 -13.63 -21.06
C CYS A 135 2.77 -14.32 -22.43
N ASP A 136 1.62 -14.58 -23.08
CA ASP A 136 1.56 -15.21 -24.40
C ASP A 136 2.05 -14.28 -25.52
N GLN A 137 1.75 -12.99 -25.42
CA GLN A 137 2.31 -11.97 -26.32
C GLN A 137 3.84 -11.92 -26.22
N LEU A 138 4.38 -11.94 -25.00
CA LEU A 138 5.82 -12.00 -24.73
C LEU A 138 6.43 -13.28 -25.32
N LYS A 139 5.77 -14.43 -25.15
CA LYS A 139 6.21 -15.70 -25.75
C LYS A 139 6.29 -15.60 -27.27
N ALA A 140 5.27 -15.02 -27.91
CA ALA A 140 5.27 -14.79 -29.35
C ALA A 140 6.36 -13.84 -29.81
N GLN A 141 6.69 -12.81 -29.02
CA GLN A 141 7.80 -11.89 -29.32
C GLN A 141 9.14 -12.60 -29.22
N VAL A 142 9.37 -13.41 -28.18
CA VAL A 142 10.62 -14.17 -27.98
C VAL A 142 10.87 -15.16 -29.10
N PHE A 143 9.83 -15.85 -29.58
CA PHE A 143 9.95 -16.79 -30.69
C PHE A 143 10.37 -16.12 -32.01
N LYS A 144 10.08 -14.82 -32.16
CA LYS A 144 10.44 -14.01 -33.33
C LYS A 144 11.70 -13.18 -33.12
N ALA A 145 12.14 -13.03 -31.88
CA ALA A 145 13.22 -12.14 -31.50
C ALA A 145 14.55 -12.64 -32.08
N ARG A 146 15.34 -11.70 -32.59
CA ARG A 146 16.74 -11.98 -32.94
C ARG A 146 17.57 -12.05 -31.68
N ARG A 147 18.72 -12.73 -31.73
CA ARG A 147 19.60 -12.95 -30.56
C ARG A 147 20.05 -11.66 -29.86
N GLN A 148 20.08 -10.53 -30.57
CA GLN A 148 20.45 -9.22 -30.03
C GLN A 148 19.25 -8.37 -29.59
N GLU A 149 18.01 -8.81 -29.81
CA GLU A 149 16.82 -8.08 -29.41
C GLU A 149 16.49 -8.36 -27.94
N ILE A 150 16.31 -7.30 -27.17
CA ILE A 150 15.96 -7.38 -25.75
C ILE A 150 14.43 -7.43 -25.65
N VAL A 151 13.92 -8.54 -25.11
CA VAL A 151 12.52 -8.65 -24.72
C VAL A 151 12.45 -8.53 -23.20
N ASP A 152 12.21 -7.32 -22.70
CA ASP A 152 12.09 -7.06 -21.27
C ASP A 152 10.61 -7.19 -20.81
N PRO A 153 10.29 -8.13 -19.91
CA PRO A 153 8.92 -8.33 -19.45
C PRO A 153 8.31 -7.11 -18.75
N TYR A 154 9.10 -6.32 -18.04
CA TYR A 154 8.60 -5.18 -17.28
C TYR A 154 8.31 -3.98 -18.19
N LEU A 155 9.16 -3.77 -19.20
CA LEU A 155 8.90 -2.83 -20.29
C LEU A 155 7.63 -3.22 -21.06
N ALA A 156 7.42 -4.51 -21.32
CA ALA A 156 6.21 -4.98 -21.99
C ALA A 156 4.95 -4.69 -21.15
N VAL A 157 4.98 -4.91 -19.83
CA VAL A 157 3.88 -4.51 -18.92
C VAL A 157 3.58 -3.02 -19.08
N PHE A 158 4.61 -2.17 -19.02
CA PHE A 158 4.44 -0.74 -19.13
C PHE A 158 3.88 -0.32 -20.51
N LYS A 159 4.44 -0.81 -21.60
CA LYS A 159 4.00 -0.53 -22.98
C LYS A 159 2.54 -0.95 -23.18
N THR A 160 2.15 -2.15 -22.76
CA THR A 160 0.75 -2.61 -22.85
C THR A 160 -0.21 -1.69 -22.10
N VAL A 161 0.17 -1.26 -20.90
CA VAL A 161 -0.63 -0.33 -20.09
C VAL A 161 -0.69 1.06 -20.72
N GLU A 162 0.44 1.58 -21.17
CA GLU A 162 0.54 2.88 -21.84
C GLU A 162 -0.33 2.91 -23.10
N ASP A 163 -0.17 1.93 -23.99
CA ASP A 163 -0.92 1.81 -25.25
C ASP A 163 -2.43 1.70 -24.99
N TYR A 164 -2.84 0.97 -23.95
CA TYR A 164 -4.23 0.87 -23.54
C TYR A 164 -4.83 2.24 -23.21
N TYR A 165 -4.20 3.00 -22.32
CA TYR A 165 -4.74 4.31 -21.92
C TYR A 165 -4.60 5.37 -23.01
N GLN A 166 -3.59 5.27 -23.88
CA GLN A 166 -3.48 6.11 -25.07
C GLN A 166 -4.63 5.88 -26.04
N ARG A 167 -4.99 4.62 -26.33
CA ARG A 167 -6.15 4.29 -27.19
C ARG A 167 -7.47 4.81 -26.62
N GLN A 168 -7.60 4.85 -25.30
CA GLN A 168 -8.76 5.41 -24.60
C GLN A 168 -8.76 6.95 -24.52
N GLY A 169 -7.67 7.62 -24.93
CA GLY A 169 -7.52 9.06 -24.80
C GLY A 169 -7.34 9.56 -23.36
N ASP A 170 -7.07 8.66 -22.41
CA ASP A 170 -6.87 9.00 -21.00
C ASP A 170 -5.41 9.41 -20.73
N LEU A 171 -5.05 10.58 -21.25
CA LEU A 171 -3.68 11.10 -21.17
C LEU A 171 -3.22 11.38 -19.73
N VAL A 172 -4.16 11.62 -18.81
CA VAL A 172 -3.87 11.79 -17.38
C VAL A 172 -3.36 10.48 -16.79
N THR A 173 -4.05 9.37 -17.08
CA THR A 173 -3.59 8.05 -16.62
C THR A 173 -2.30 7.64 -17.34
N VAL A 174 -2.14 7.94 -18.63
CA VAL A 174 -0.87 7.69 -19.35
C VAL A 174 0.31 8.34 -18.63
N ASP A 175 0.20 9.62 -18.30
CA ASP A 175 1.26 10.36 -17.60
C ASP A 175 1.52 9.79 -16.19
N LEU A 176 0.47 9.42 -15.45
CA LEU A 176 0.61 8.75 -14.16
C LEU A 176 1.39 7.42 -14.28
N MET A 177 1.11 6.60 -15.31
CA MET A 177 1.82 5.33 -15.54
C MET A 177 3.29 5.57 -15.91
N ARG A 178 3.59 6.61 -16.71
CA ARG A 178 4.96 7.01 -17.05
C ARG A 178 5.74 7.42 -15.81
N LYS A 179 5.16 8.28 -14.96
CA LYS A 179 5.74 8.69 -13.67
C LYS A 179 6.02 7.47 -12.79
N CYS A 180 5.05 6.57 -12.65
CA CYS A 180 5.21 5.37 -11.82
C CYS A 180 6.29 4.44 -12.37
N PHE A 181 6.36 4.24 -13.68
CA PHE A 181 7.40 3.43 -14.32
C PHE A 181 8.79 4.04 -14.15
N TYR A 182 8.94 5.33 -14.44
CA TYR A 182 10.20 6.05 -14.28
C TYR A 182 10.72 5.96 -12.84
N LEU A 183 9.90 6.33 -11.84
CA LEU A 183 10.28 6.31 -10.42
C LEU A 183 10.57 4.88 -9.93
N LYS A 184 9.95 3.86 -10.51
CA LYS A 184 10.21 2.46 -10.15
C LYS A 184 11.50 1.91 -10.75
N VAL A 185 11.88 2.38 -11.95
CA VAL A 185 12.95 1.80 -12.76
C VAL A 185 14.24 2.60 -12.64
N ALA A 186 14.20 3.92 -12.79
CA ALA A 186 15.38 4.77 -12.88
C ALA A 186 15.16 6.13 -12.20
N PRO A 187 14.82 6.16 -10.89
CA PRO A 187 14.57 7.42 -10.17
C PRO A 187 15.80 8.34 -10.12
N ASP A 188 17.01 7.79 -10.26
CA ASP A 188 18.29 8.52 -10.14
C ASP A 188 18.89 8.89 -11.51
N LEU A 189 18.13 8.78 -12.59
CA LEU A 189 18.61 9.17 -13.92
C LEU A 189 18.59 10.69 -14.02
N HIS A 190 19.75 11.33 -14.14
CA HIS A 190 19.86 12.78 -14.21
C HIS A 190 20.18 13.29 -15.62
N LYS A 191 20.10 14.60 -15.81
CA LYS A 191 20.41 15.26 -17.08
C LYS A 191 21.82 14.97 -17.60
N ALA A 192 22.80 14.82 -16.70
CA ALA A 192 24.16 14.47 -17.09
C ALA A 192 24.24 13.09 -17.75
N ASP A 193 23.38 12.15 -17.35
CA ASP A 193 23.32 10.80 -17.92
C ASP A 193 22.78 10.82 -19.37
N LEU A 194 21.95 11.80 -19.71
CA LEU A 194 21.46 12.02 -21.07
C LEU A 194 22.53 12.48 -22.06
N LEU A 195 23.70 12.88 -21.56
CA LEU A 195 24.83 13.34 -22.37
C LEU A 195 26.00 12.33 -22.38
N LYS A 196 25.95 11.27 -21.57
CA LYS A 196 26.98 10.22 -21.54
C LYS A 196 27.01 9.48 -22.87
N LEU A 197 28.20 9.25 -23.44
CA LEU A 197 28.37 8.45 -24.67
C LEU A 197 28.27 6.94 -24.40
N GLU A 198 28.73 6.50 -23.23
CA GLU A 198 28.61 5.12 -22.76
C GLU A 198 27.50 5.01 -21.72
N ARG A 199 26.53 4.12 -21.96
CA ARG A 199 25.37 3.88 -21.10
C ARG A 199 25.08 2.38 -21.06
N ASP A 200 24.51 1.93 -19.96
CA ASP A 200 23.95 0.58 -19.92
C ASP A 200 22.65 0.50 -20.76
N GLU A 201 22.22 -0.72 -21.05
CA GLU A 201 21.04 -0.99 -21.89
C GLU A 201 19.77 -0.39 -21.26
N LYS A 202 19.65 -0.50 -19.93
CA LYS A 202 18.52 0.03 -19.16
C LYS A 202 18.41 1.55 -19.29
N SER A 203 19.49 2.29 -19.10
CA SER A 203 19.49 3.75 -19.23
C SER A 203 19.20 4.16 -20.66
N THR A 204 19.73 3.42 -21.65
CA THR A 204 19.45 3.68 -23.06
C THR A 204 17.94 3.58 -23.35
N ILE A 205 17.29 2.48 -22.94
CA ILE A 205 15.85 2.29 -23.09
C ILE A 205 15.06 3.40 -22.38
N MET A 206 15.42 3.75 -21.15
CA MET A 206 14.72 4.79 -20.40
C MET A 206 14.82 6.16 -21.08
N ILE A 207 15.98 6.49 -21.64
CA ILE A 207 16.19 7.77 -22.32
C ILE A 207 15.37 7.85 -23.61
N ASP A 208 15.31 6.76 -24.37
CA ASP A 208 14.47 6.68 -25.56
C ASP A 208 12.98 6.85 -25.22
N LEU A 209 12.54 6.27 -24.10
CA LEU A 209 11.17 6.45 -23.60
C LEU A 209 10.88 7.89 -23.18
N ILE A 210 11.76 8.50 -22.38
CA ILE A 210 11.62 9.90 -21.95
C ILE A 210 11.54 10.83 -23.16
N GLY A 211 12.36 10.58 -24.19
CA GLY A 211 12.30 11.31 -25.46
C GLY A 211 10.96 11.21 -26.18
N GLN A 212 10.25 10.08 -26.05
CA GLN A 212 8.92 9.86 -26.62
C GLN A 212 7.79 10.47 -25.77
N TRP A 213 7.98 10.61 -24.47
CA TRP A 213 6.92 11.06 -23.56
C TRP A 213 6.61 12.55 -23.65
N GLY A 214 7.56 13.36 -24.12
CA GLY A 214 7.39 14.80 -24.28
C GLY A 214 7.39 15.57 -22.96
N TRP A 215 7.94 15.00 -21.88
CA TRP A 215 8.13 15.71 -20.62
C TRP A 215 9.01 16.93 -20.80
N SER A 216 8.66 18.00 -20.09
CA SER A 216 9.54 19.17 -20.01
C SER A 216 10.80 18.82 -19.21
N TRP A 217 11.90 19.52 -19.48
CA TRP A 217 13.13 19.40 -18.68
C TRP A 217 12.89 19.58 -17.18
N ARG A 218 11.99 20.51 -16.82
CA ARG A 218 11.62 20.77 -15.43
C ARG A 218 10.92 19.58 -14.78
N GLU A 219 10.03 18.91 -15.51
CA GLU A 219 9.32 17.73 -15.00
C GLU A 219 10.27 16.54 -14.80
N PHE A 220 11.14 16.30 -15.79
CA PHE A 220 12.17 15.28 -15.68
C PHE A 220 13.13 15.54 -14.51
N GLU A 221 13.70 16.74 -14.41
CA GLU A 221 14.61 17.11 -13.31
C GLU A 221 13.91 16.99 -11.94
N HIS A 222 12.64 17.38 -11.84
CA HIS A 222 11.85 17.20 -10.63
C HIS A 222 11.69 15.72 -10.28
N LEU A 223 11.27 14.84 -11.21
CA LEU A 223 11.15 13.40 -10.96
C LEU A 223 12.51 12.74 -10.64
N SER A 224 13.60 13.22 -11.24
CA SER A 224 14.97 12.73 -10.98
C SER A 224 15.47 13.07 -9.58
N ALA A 225 14.81 14.01 -8.90
CA ALA A 225 15.13 14.42 -7.53
C ALA A 225 14.24 13.70 -6.51
N PHE A 226 13.70 12.52 -6.84
CA PHE A 226 12.72 11.79 -6.03
C PHE A 226 13.18 11.60 -4.57
N ASP A 227 14.45 11.29 -4.35
CA ASP A 227 15.02 11.12 -3.01
C ASP A 227 15.08 12.43 -2.19
N GLU A 228 15.06 13.58 -2.86
CA GLU A 228 15.13 14.92 -2.28
C GLU A 228 13.76 15.60 -2.16
N TRP A 229 12.69 14.94 -2.62
CA TRP A 229 11.33 15.48 -2.55
C TRP A 229 10.91 15.83 -1.13
N LYS A 230 10.18 16.93 -1.01
CA LYS A 230 9.52 17.32 0.23
C LYS A 230 8.20 16.56 0.38
N MET A 231 7.72 16.50 1.62
CA MET A 231 6.50 15.79 1.98
C MET A 231 5.26 16.13 1.14
N PRO A 232 4.99 17.41 0.78
CA PRO A 232 3.86 17.73 -0.09
C PRO A 232 3.91 17.04 -1.47
N GLU A 233 5.10 16.83 -2.02
CA GLU A 233 5.29 16.20 -3.34
C GLU A 233 4.99 14.70 -3.26
N TYR A 234 5.50 14.03 -2.22
CA TYR A 234 5.13 12.63 -1.90
C TYR A 234 3.62 12.46 -1.76
N ARG A 235 2.96 13.36 -1.01
CA ARG A 235 1.50 13.30 -0.81
C ARG A 235 0.70 13.50 -2.09
N ALA A 236 1.13 14.44 -2.94
CA ALA A 236 0.42 14.74 -4.18
C ALA A 236 0.39 13.51 -5.09
N LEU A 237 1.56 12.96 -5.41
CA LEU A 237 1.65 11.77 -6.27
C LEU A 237 1.06 10.53 -5.58
N GLY A 238 1.27 10.35 -4.27
CA GLY A 238 0.64 9.28 -3.50
C GLY A 238 -0.89 9.35 -3.55
N GLY A 239 -1.46 10.55 -3.46
CA GLY A 239 -2.88 10.81 -3.64
C GLY A 239 -3.38 10.41 -5.02
N GLU A 240 -2.65 10.78 -6.08
CA GLU A 240 -2.98 10.42 -7.46
C GLU A 240 -2.96 8.90 -7.69
N ILE A 241 -1.90 8.22 -7.26
CA ILE A 241 -1.76 6.76 -7.41
C ILE A 241 -2.88 6.03 -6.66
N HIS A 242 -3.10 6.38 -5.39
CA HIS A 242 -4.12 5.70 -4.60
C HIS A 242 -5.54 6.02 -5.07
N LYS A 243 -5.78 7.22 -5.63
CA LYS A 243 -7.04 7.54 -6.30
C LYS A 243 -7.26 6.64 -7.52
N TYR A 244 -6.25 6.48 -8.37
CA TYR A 244 -6.33 5.55 -9.50
C TYR A 244 -6.59 4.11 -9.04
N LEU A 245 -5.82 3.62 -8.04
CA LEU A 245 -6.00 2.27 -7.49
C LEU A 245 -7.42 2.03 -6.98
N MET A 246 -7.99 2.98 -6.23
CA MET A 246 -9.37 2.91 -5.76
C MET A 246 -10.38 2.84 -6.91
N GLN A 247 -10.24 3.72 -7.91
CA GLN A 247 -11.15 3.79 -9.05
C GLN A 247 -11.09 2.51 -9.89
N THR A 248 -9.89 2.01 -10.18
CA THR A 248 -9.68 0.80 -10.97
C THR A 248 -10.12 -0.45 -10.19
N ALA A 249 -9.87 -0.50 -8.88
CA ALA A 249 -10.40 -1.57 -8.03
C ALA A 249 -11.93 -1.65 -8.08
N VAL A 250 -12.63 -0.51 -7.98
CA VAL A 250 -14.10 -0.47 -8.11
C VAL A 250 -14.56 -1.01 -9.47
N LYS A 251 -13.89 -0.67 -10.57
CA LYS A 251 -14.19 -1.20 -11.91
C LYS A 251 -14.03 -2.72 -11.96
N LEU A 252 -12.89 -3.24 -11.49
CA LEU A 252 -12.57 -4.67 -11.44
C LEU A 252 -13.57 -5.45 -10.57
N VAL A 253 -13.89 -4.93 -9.38
CA VAL A 253 -14.89 -5.53 -8.47
C VAL A 253 -16.27 -5.57 -9.12
N ARG A 254 -16.70 -4.48 -9.77
CA ARG A 254 -18.00 -4.44 -10.46
C ARG A 254 -18.07 -5.48 -11.58
N ARG A 255 -17.01 -5.62 -12.38
CA ARG A 255 -16.96 -6.62 -13.45
C ARG A 255 -16.97 -8.05 -12.91
N SER A 256 -16.17 -8.31 -11.86
CA SER A 256 -16.11 -9.60 -11.19
C SER A 256 -17.47 -10.03 -10.64
N ARG A 257 -18.17 -9.14 -9.92
CA ARG A 257 -19.50 -9.42 -9.36
C ARG A 257 -20.57 -9.65 -10.42
N ALA A 258 -20.50 -8.97 -11.57
CA ALA A 258 -21.45 -9.19 -12.66
C ALA A 258 -21.30 -10.59 -13.31
N ALA A 259 -20.18 -11.29 -13.08
CA ALA A 259 -19.83 -12.56 -13.70
C ALA A 259 -19.71 -13.74 -12.71
N THR A 260 -19.99 -13.53 -11.41
CA THR A 260 -19.72 -14.53 -10.35
C THR A 260 -20.94 -14.72 -9.44
N ASP A 261 -21.23 -15.97 -9.05
CA ASP A 261 -22.28 -16.32 -8.10
C ASP A 261 -21.89 -16.04 -6.62
N ASP A 262 -22.88 -15.76 -5.77
CA ASP A 262 -22.71 -15.32 -4.38
C ASP A 262 -21.94 -16.29 -3.46
N GLN A 263 -21.93 -17.59 -3.73
CA GLN A 263 -21.26 -18.59 -2.89
C GLN A 263 -19.73 -18.44 -2.86
N GLN A 264 -19.11 -17.90 -3.92
CA GLN A 264 -17.65 -17.72 -3.99
C GLN A 264 -17.18 -16.40 -3.32
N LEU A 265 -18.08 -15.44 -3.11
CA LEU A 265 -17.81 -14.22 -2.34
C LEU A 265 -17.62 -14.49 -0.83
N GLN A 266 -17.93 -15.71 -0.37
CA GLN A 266 -17.75 -16.16 1.01
C GLN A 266 -16.34 -16.73 1.29
N ASP A 267 -15.41 -16.64 0.33
CA ASP A 267 -14.02 -17.03 0.55
C ASP A 267 -13.40 -16.22 1.70
N VAL A 268 -12.90 -16.92 2.71
CA VAL A 268 -12.25 -16.35 3.89
C VAL A 268 -11.01 -15.54 3.48
N GLU A 269 -10.29 -15.96 2.44
CA GLU A 269 -9.12 -15.25 1.87
C GLU A 269 -9.53 -13.86 1.36
N LEU A 270 -10.59 -13.80 0.55
CA LEU A 270 -11.14 -12.56 0.04
C LEU A 270 -11.67 -11.66 1.15
N LYS A 271 -12.31 -12.24 2.17
CA LYS A 271 -12.80 -11.48 3.33
C LYS A 271 -11.65 -10.82 4.10
N VAL A 272 -10.56 -11.56 4.35
CA VAL A 272 -9.36 -11.02 5.02
C VAL A 272 -8.75 -9.87 4.20
N LEU A 273 -8.57 -10.06 2.90
CA LEU A 273 -8.02 -9.01 2.02
C LEU A 273 -8.93 -7.78 1.97
N LYS A 274 -10.24 -7.98 1.87
CA LYS A 274 -11.23 -6.91 1.92
C LYS A 274 -11.12 -6.12 3.21
N ASN A 275 -11.14 -6.79 4.36
CA ASN A 275 -11.04 -6.13 5.67
C ASN A 275 -9.70 -5.38 5.81
N ARG A 276 -8.61 -5.93 5.27
CA ARG A 276 -7.31 -5.26 5.24
C ARG A 276 -7.35 -3.98 4.40
N VAL A 277 -7.93 -4.02 3.21
CA VAL A 277 -8.12 -2.83 2.37
C VAL A 277 -9.02 -1.82 3.07
N GLU A 278 -10.15 -2.24 3.64
CA GLU A 278 -11.05 -1.37 4.39
C GLU A 278 -10.35 -0.69 5.57
N SER A 279 -9.48 -1.42 6.28
CA SER A 279 -8.71 -0.89 7.40
C SER A 279 -7.83 0.31 7.03
N ILE A 280 -7.53 0.53 5.75
CA ILE A 280 -6.66 1.63 5.30
C ILE A 280 -7.39 2.67 4.46
N TYR A 281 -8.37 2.26 3.64
CA TYR A 281 -8.99 3.16 2.67
C TYR A 281 -10.33 3.73 3.14
N VAL A 282 -11.05 3.05 4.04
CA VAL A 282 -12.35 3.51 4.50
C VAL A 282 -12.18 4.47 5.68
N ALA A 283 -12.66 5.69 5.51
CA ALA A 283 -12.80 6.66 6.59
C ALA A 283 -13.92 6.21 7.54
N LYS A 284 -13.66 6.31 8.85
CA LYS A 284 -14.60 5.99 9.92
C LYS A 284 -14.55 7.13 10.96
N PRO A 285 -15.63 7.39 11.71
CA PRO A 285 -15.60 8.37 12.80
C PRO A 285 -14.44 8.08 13.76
N GLY A 286 -13.72 9.13 14.16
CA GLY A 286 -12.55 9.06 15.05
C GLY A 286 -11.30 8.40 14.43
N LYS A 287 -11.39 7.74 13.26
CA LYS A 287 -10.24 7.05 12.65
C LYS A 287 -9.25 8.04 12.06
N ILE A 288 -8.00 7.92 12.48
CA ILE A 288 -6.86 8.63 11.89
C ILE A 288 -6.61 8.09 10.47
N ALA A 289 -6.58 9.01 9.51
CA ALA A 289 -6.30 8.67 8.12
C ALA A 289 -4.83 8.25 7.93
N ALA A 290 -4.64 7.10 7.27
CA ALA A 290 -3.33 6.66 6.81
C ALA A 290 -2.91 7.47 5.58
N GLU A 291 -1.68 7.96 5.58
CA GLU A 291 -1.08 8.58 4.42
C GLU A 291 -0.77 7.58 3.32
N ARG A 292 -0.68 8.11 2.10
CA ARG A 292 -0.52 7.35 0.85
C ARG A 292 0.96 7.33 0.47
N TYR A 293 1.71 6.46 1.14
CA TYR A 293 3.15 6.32 0.93
C TYR A 293 3.47 5.81 -0.47
N LEU A 294 4.50 6.37 -1.11
CA LEU A 294 5.16 5.94 -2.34
C LEU A 294 6.25 4.89 -2.10
N ARG A 295 6.83 4.84 -0.90
CA ARG A 295 7.88 3.89 -0.51
C ARG A 295 7.80 3.54 0.98
N ARG A 296 8.47 2.45 1.39
CA ARG A 296 8.46 1.99 2.80
C ARG A 296 9.04 3.02 3.78
N GLU A 297 10.00 3.81 3.34
CA GLU A 297 10.69 4.81 4.15
C GLU A 297 10.64 6.14 3.41
N GLU A 298 9.86 7.08 3.95
CA GLU A 298 9.71 8.43 3.42
C GLU A 298 10.31 9.45 4.38
N PRO A 299 10.62 10.68 3.90
CA PRO A 299 11.07 11.73 4.78
C PRO A 299 10.07 12.01 5.91
N VAL A 300 10.63 12.48 7.02
CA VAL A 300 9.87 13.03 8.14
C VAL A 300 9.92 14.55 8.09
N TYR A 301 9.21 15.21 9.01
CA TYR A 301 9.33 16.64 9.15
C TYR A 301 10.64 17.08 9.79
N ASP A 302 11.29 18.06 9.17
CA ASP A 302 12.39 18.80 9.79
C ASP A 302 11.84 19.71 10.89
N GLU A 303 10.77 20.46 10.59
CA GLU A 303 10.08 21.33 11.52
C GLU A 303 8.56 21.06 11.49
N ALA A 304 7.94 21.09 12.66
CA ALA A 304 6.49 20.91 12.82
C ALA A 304 5.95 21.97 13.79
N PHE A 305 5.01 22.79 13.31
CA PHE A 305 4.40 23.88 14.05
C PHE A 305 2.98 23.49 14.47
N PHE A 306 2.70 23.59 15.76
CA PHE A 306 1.35 23.50 16.31
C PHE A 306 0.78 24.90 16.48
N SER A 307 -0.41 25.14 15.95
CA SER A 307 -1.16 26.37 16.14
C SER A 307 -2.64 26.07 16.40
N HIS A 308 -3.35 27.03 16.97
CA HIS A 308 -4.77 26.92 17.26
C HIS A 308 -5.46 28.22 16.82
N ASP A 309 -6.50 28.10 15.98
CA ASP A 309 -7.18 29.27 15.39
C ASP A 309 -8.37 29.77 16.24
N GLY A 310 -8.65 29.10 17.36
CA GLY A 310 -9.80 29.37 18.23
C GLY A 310 -10.88 28.28 18.15
N LEU A 311 -10.83 27.45 17.11
CA LEU A 311 -11.74 26.32 16.92
C LEU A 311 -10.98 25.01 16.74
N LEU A 312 -9.93 25.00 15.91
CA LEU A 312 -9.17 23.82 15.54
C LEU A 312 -7.70 23.99 15.85
N TRP A 313 -7.07 22.87 16.18
CA TRP A 313 -5.63 22.69 16.13
C TRP A 313 -5.18 22.44 14.70
N HIS A 314 -4.02 22.99 14.36
CA HIS A 314 -3.36 22.84 13.07
C HIS A 314 -1.91 22.38 13.26
N LEU A 315 -1.50 21.47 12.40
CA LEU A 315 -0.11 21.05 12.21
C LEU A 315 0.39 21.61 10.88
N SER A 316 1.50 22.34 10.86
CA SER A 316 2.09 22.88 9.63
C SER A 316 3.61 22.66 9.56
N GLU A 317 4.15 22.61 8.33
CA GLU A 317 5.59 22.45 8.06
C GLU A 317 6.36 23.78 8.13
N SER A 318 5.63 24.89 8.26
CA SER A 318 6.20 26.23 8.37
C SER A 318 5.41 27.06 9.36
N ALA A 319 6.08 28.07 9.93
CA ALA A 319 5.43 29.00 10.84
C ALA A 319 4.28 29.73 10.13
N PRO A 320 3.06 29.75 10.70
CA PRO A 320 1.94 30.47 10.10
C PRO A 320 2.27 31.97 10.04
N ARG A 321 2.07 32.57 8.86
CA ARG A 321 2.29 34.01 8.67
C ARG A 321 1.06 34.79 9.10
N ARG A 322 1.27 35.94 9.75
CA ARG A 322 0.16 36.83 10.14
C ARG A 322 -0.58 37.34 8.91
N GLY A 323 -1.89 37.16 8.87
CA GLY A 323 -2.77 37.66 7.80
C GLY A 323 -2.84 36.79 6.54
N SER A 324 -2.26 35.59 6.55
CA SER A 324 -2.44 34.58 5.50
C SER A 324 -3.19 33.37 6.02
N ASP A 325 -3.82 32.62 5.11
CA ASP A 325 -4.43 31.34 5.44
C ASP A 325 -3.39 30.36 6.00
N ILE A 326 -3.77 29.60 7.03
CA ILE A 326 -2.92 28.57 7.63
C ILE A 326 -2.87 27.37 6.68
N VAL A 327 -1.73 27.18 6.03
CA VAL A 327 -1.48 25.98 5.22
C VAL A 327 -1.18 24.81 6.16
N SER A 328 -2.25 24.12 6.55
CA SER A 328 -2.20 23.00 7.48
C SER A 328 -1.98 21.69 6.74
N VAL A 329 -1.07 20.86 7.26
CA VAL A 329 -0.92 19.45 6.89
C VAL A 329 -2.11 18.65 7.41
N MET A 330 -2.46 18.90 8.67
CA MET A 330 -3.56 18.26 9.36
C MET A 330 -4.20 19.27 10.31
N SER A 331 -5.53 19.21 10.40
CA SER A 331 -6.30 19.96 11.38
C SER A 331 -7.19 19.01 12.17
N ALA A 332 -7.42 19.30 13.46
CA ALA A 332 -8.31 18.53 14.31
C ALA A 332 -8.86 19.41 15.45
N GLU A 333 -10.00 19.04 16.00
CA GLU A 333 -10.57 19.73 17.17
C GLU A 333 -9.69 19.59 18.42
N ARG A 334 -8.96 18.47 18.52
CA ARG A 334 -8.15 18.10 19.69
C ARG A 334 -6.71 17.85 19.28
N VAL A 335 -5.75 18.38 20.04
CA VAL A 335 -4.31 18.20 19.79
C VAL A 335 -3.88 16.75 19.93
N ALA A 336 -4.60 15.95 20.73
CA ALA A 336 -4.41 14.51 20.83
C ALA A 336 -4.47 13.82 19.46
N ALA A 337 -5.38 14.24 18.57
CA ALA A 337 -5.50 13.70 17.23
C ALA A 337 -4.28 14.02 16.35
N LEU A 338 -3.70 15.22 16.48
CA LEU A 338 -2.47 15.57 15.78
C LEU A 338 -1.29 14.70 16.23
N THR A 339 -1.17 14.45 17.54
CA THR A 339 -0.12 13.56 18.08
C THR A 339 -0.27 12.12 17.62
N ALA A 340 -1.51 11.59 17.65
CA ALA A 340 -1.84 10.27 17.16
C ALA A 340 -1.49 10.11 15.68
N TRP A 341 -1.82 11.11 14.86
CA TRP A 341 -1.53 11.10 13.43
C TRP A 341 -0.04 11.17 13.11
N LEU A 342 0.74 12.01 13.82
CA LEU A 342 2.19 12.08 13.65
C LEU A 342 2.87 10.74 13.91
N VAL A 343 2.41 10.02 14.94
CA VAL A 343 2.93 8.69 15.30
C VAL A 343 2.46 7.63 14.30
N PHE A 344 1.18 7.61 13.95
CA PHE A 344 0.61 6.64 13.02
C PHE A 344 1.24 6.72 11.63
N ASN A 345 1.43 7.95 11.15
CA ASN A 345 2.02 8.22 9.84
C ASN A 345 3.54 8.38 9.88
N ARG A 346 4.19 8.07 11.01
CA ARG A 346 5.67 8.07 11.14
C ARG A 346 6.33 9.35 10.62
N ARG A 347 5.71 10.52 10.83
CA ARG A 347 6.14 11.80 10.25
C ARG A 347 7.09 12.63 11.11
N PHE A 348 7.65 12.01 12.14
CA PHE A 348 8.68 12.64 12.95
C PHE A 348 9.69 11.62 13.45
N ASN A 349 10.86 12.11 13.80
CA ASN A 349 11.93 11.34 14.43
C ASN A 349 12.63 12.23 15.48
N PRO A 350 13.73 11.78 16.12
CA PRO A 350 14.46 12.62 17.07
C PRO A 350 15.11 13.88 16.47
N SER A 351 15.24 14.03 15.15
CA SER A 351 15.75 15.23 14.49
C SER A 351 14.65 16.26 14.15
N THR A 352 13.37 15.89 14.29
CA THR A 352 12.25 16.81 14.08
C THR A 352 12.19 17.88 15.17
N SER A 353 12.23 19.15 14.77
CA SER A 353 12.04 20.30 15.66
C SER A 353 10.55 20.63 15.77
N PHE A 354 10.04 20.66 17.01
CA PHE A 354 8.65 21.01 17.27
C PHE A 354 8.53 22.44 17.79
N HIS A 355 7.54 23.16 17.28
CA HIS A 355 7.28 24.56 17.63
C HIS A 355 5.82 24.74 18.03
N MET A 356 5.56 25.62 18.98
CA MET A 356 4.22 25.99 19.40
C MET A 356 4.02 27.48 19.15
N VAL A 357 3.03 27.81 18.33
CA VAL A 357 2.56 29.18 18.17
C VAL A 357 1.81 29.56 19.45
N PRO A 358 1.95 30.81 19.96
CA PRO A 358 1.14 31.27 21.09
C PRO A 358 -0.32 30.94 20.86
N ASN A 359 -0.90 30.19 21.78
CA ASN A 359 -2.25 29.67 21.68
C ASN A 359 -3.01 30.06 22.95
N ALA A 360 -4.33 30.16 22.83
CA ALA A 360 -5.21 30.52 23.94
C ALA A 360 -5.62 29.30 24.79
N THR A 361 -5.10 28.11 24.45
CA THR A 361 -5.33 26.89 25.21
C THR A 361 -4.27 26.74 26.29
N ASP A 362 -4.49 25.88 27.28
CA ASP A 362 -3.48 25.56 28.30
C ASP A 362 -2.47 24.49 27.83
N VAL A 363 -2.48 24.13 26.54
CA VAL A 363 -1.58 23.10 26.00
C VAL A 363 -0.15 23.62 25.91
N ALA A 364 0.74 22.98 26.67
CA ALA A 364 2.17 23.21 26.61
C ALA A 364 2.86 22.26 25.62
N LEU A 365 3.86 22.77 24.88
CA LEU A 365 4.65 21.98 23.93
C LEU A 365 5.35 20.77 24.56
N VAL A 366 5.82 20.91 25.81
CA VAL A 366 6.47 19.81 26.55
C VAL A 366 5.54 18.60 26.76
N ASN A 367 4.24 18.86 26.93
CA ASN A 367 3.23 17.81 27.11
C ASN A 367 2.97 17.08 25.79
N ILE A 368 2.93 17.80 24.66
CA ILE A 368 2.86 17.20 23.32
C ILE A 368 4.08 16.30 23.07
N GLN A 369 5.28 16.79 23.36
CA GLN A 369 6.52 16.02 23.17
C GLN A 369 6.56 14.76 24.06
N ASP A 370 6.13 14.85 25.32
CA ASP A 370 6.01 13.67 26.20
C ASP A 370 5.02 12.65 25.64
N LEU A 371 3.83 13.10 25.22
CA LEU A 371 2.79 12.24 24.66
C LEU A 371 3.28 11.57 23.36
N LEU A 372 3.92 12.31 22.45
CA LEU A 372 4.53 11.76 21.24
C LEU A 372 5.56 10.66 21.54
N GLY A 373 6.40 10.87 22.56
CA GLY A 373 7.37 9.87 23.02
C GLY A 373 6.69 8.60 23.56
N ARG A 374 5.63 8.77 24.36
CA ARG A 374 4.85 7.66 24.93
C ARG A 374 4.12 6.87 23.86
N LEU A 375 3.37 7.56 23.01
CA LEU A 375 2.64 6.97 21.89
C LEU A 375 3.61 6.24 20.95
N SER A 376 4.77 6.83 20.67
CA SER A 376 5.81 6.16 19.89
C SER A 376 6.22 4.85 20.54
N LEU A 377 6.51 4.81 21.84
CA LEU A 377 6.91 3.56 22.50
C LEU A 377 5.81 2.49 22.44
N LEU A 378 4.56 2.88 22.70
CA LEU A 378 3.41 1.98 22.75
C LEU A 378 3.00 1.48 21.36
N LEU A 379 3.04 2.35 20.36
CA LEU A 379 2.57 2.08 19.00
C LEU A 379 3.70 1.64 18.05
N LYS A 380 4.99 1.83 18.38
CA LYS A 380 6.14 1.32 17.58
C LYS A 380 6.14 -0.20 17.45
N GLY A 381 5.39 -0.92 18.30
CA GLY A 381 5.02 -2.32 18.05
C GLY A 381 4.13 -2.52 16.81
N GLY A 382 3.88 -1.51 15.98
CA GLY A 382 3.03 -1.57 14.77
C GLY A 382 3.60 -2.34 13.58
N ASN A 383 4.78 -2.95 13.71
CA ASN A 383 5.21 -4.07 12.87
C ASN A 383 4.81 -5.43 13.48
N VAL A 384 3.87 -5.48 14.44
CA VAL A 384 3.11 -6.72 14.69
C VAL A 384 2.45 -7.03 13.36
N ALA A 385 3.00 -8.03 12.65
CA ALA A 385 2.42 -8.57 11.45
C ALA A 385 0.94 -8.79 11.74
N LEU A 386 0.09 -8.11 10.98
CA LEU A 386 -1.35 -8.15 11.19
C LEU A 386 -1.78 -9.62 11.20
N ASN A 387 -2.34 -10.07 12.32
CA ASN A 387 -2.72 -11.46 12.45
C ASN A 387 -3.91 -11.70 11.52
N ARG A 388 -3.78 -12.65 10.59
CA ARG A 388 -4.87 -13.08 9.70
C ARG A 388 -6.14 -13.42 10.49
N ALA A 389 -5.99 -13.98 11.68
CA ALA A 389 -7.11 -14.32 12.56
C ALA A 389 -7.89 -13.09 13.05
N ASP A 390 -7.23 -11.94 13.23
CA ASP A 390 -7.88 -10.69 13.64
C ASP A 390 -8.71 -10.09 12.49
N LEU A 391 -8.16 -10.12 11.28
CA LEU A 391 -8.87 -9.64 10.08
C LEU A 391 -10.08 -10.51 9.73
N ALA A 392 -10.13 -11.76 10.18
CA ALA A 392 -11.29 -12.62 9.98
C ALA A 392 -12.50 -12.25 10.88
N LYS A 393 -12.23 -11.53 11.98
CA LYS A 393 -13.20 -11.11 13.02
C LYS A 393 -13.47 -9.61 12.96
N PRO A 394 -14.56 -9.11 13.57
CA PRO A 394 -14.78 -7.67 13.73
C PRO A 394 -13.63 -6.98 14.46
N ALA A 395 -13.29 -5.76 14.05
CA ALA A 395 -12.30 -4.94 14.74
C ALA A 395 -12.75 -4.58 16.15
N TYR A 396 -11.82 -4.53 17.10
CA TYR A 396 -12.05 -4.05 18.46
C TYR A 396 -10.84 -3.26 18.96
N PRO A 397 -10.97 -2.37 19.95
CA PRO A 397 -9.84 -1.66 20.55
C PRO A 397 -8.87 -2.62 21.27
N ARG A 398 -7.63 -2.68 20.78
CA ARG A 398 -6.57 -3.55 21.31
C ARG A 398 -5.62 -2.79 22.23
N ASP A 399 -5.04 -1.69 21.78
CA ASP A 399 -4.14 -0.88 22.62
C ASP A 399 -4.80 0.45 22.90
N ILE A 400 -5.24 0.66 24.13
CA ILE A 400 -6.05 1.81 24.54
C ILE A 400 -5.19 2.74 25.38
N ILE A 401 -5.11 4.01 25.01
CA ILE A 401 -4.41 5.06 25.72
C ILE A 401 -5.45 6.10 26.16
N VAL A 402 -5.59 6.27 27.47
CA VAL A 402 -6.44 7.31 28.07
C VAL A 402 -5.57 8.51 28.42
N VAL A 403 -5.82 9.62 27.75
CA VAL A 403 -5.09 10.88 27.88
C VAL A 403 -5.96 11.82 28.71
N GLY A 404 -5.60 12.04 29.98
CA GLY A 404 -6.35 12.92 30.87
C GLY A 404 -5.82 14.35 30.86
N ASN A 405 -6.69 15.35 30.79
CA ASN A 405 -6.41 16.78 30.98
C ASN A 405 -5.33 17.37 30.05
N LEU A 406 -5.18 16.87 28.82
CA LEU A 406 -4.16 17.41 27.89
C LEU A 406 -4.38 18.89 27.54
N GLU A 407 -5.64 19.30 27.39
CA GLU A 407 -6.03 20.67 27.04
C GLU A 407 -6.65 21.43 28.22
N ARG A 408 -6.26 21.09 29.45
CA ARG A 408 -6.76 21.71 30.68
C ARG A 408 -5.66 22.48 31.41
N PRO A 409 -6.02 23.47 32.24
CA PRO A 409 -5.05 24.25 33.00
C PRO A 409 -4.10 23.38 33.85
N GLU A 410 -2.86 23.84 33.99
CA GLU A 410 -1.91 23.23 34.92
C GLU A 410 -2.39 23.36 36.38
N GLY A 411 -1.97 22.40 37.23
CA GLY A 411 -2.25 22.43 38.68
C GLY A 411 -3.58 21.80 39.10
N LEU A 412 -4.38 21.28 38.16
CA LEU A 412 -5.52 20.44 38.49
C LEU A 412 -5.07 19.18 39.23
N LYS A 413 -5.88 18.78 40.23
CA LYS A 413 -5.63 17.58 41.06
C LYS A 413 -6.51 16.39 40.69
N ARG A 414 -7.47 16.60 39.77
CA ARG A 414 -8.42 15.61 39.31
C ARG A 414 -8.55 15.68 37.80
N VAL A 415 -8.77 14.53 37.18
CA VAL A 415 -9.10 14.46 35.75
C VAL A 415 -10.54 14.90 35.57
N ASP A 416 -10.76 15.88 34.71
CA ASP A 416 -12.08 16.40 34.32
C ASP A 416 -12.35 16.27 32.82
N ASP A 417 -11.32 15.98 32.03
CA ASP A 417 -11.38 15.89 30.58
C ASP A 417 -10.51 14.75 30.07
N ILE A 418 -10.97 14.02 29.05
CA ILE A 418 -10.26 12.86 28.50
C ILE A 418 -10.30 12.80 26.98
N ASP A 419 -9.16 12.44 26.40
CA ASP A 419 -9.07 11.96 25.03
C ASP A 419 -8.71 10.47 25.06
N LEU A 420 -9.35 9.68 24.21
CA LEU A 420 -9.03 8.28 23.96
C LEU A 420 -8.25 8.19 22.67
N ILE A 421 -7.07 7.56 22.72
CA ILE A 421 -6.32 7.15 21.54
C ILE A 421 -6.23 5.64 21.58
N TYR A 422 -6.68 4.93 20.54
CA TYR A 422 -6.56 3.47 20.54
C TYR A 422 -6.23 2.88 19.18
N ARG A 423 -5.41 1.82 19.22
CA ARG A 423 -5.13 0.96 18.07
C ARG A 423 -6.08 -0.23 18.09
N SER A 424 -6.79 -0.46 17.00
CA SER A 424 -7.69 -1.61 16.87
C SER A 424 -6.93 -2.91 16.55
N SER A 425 -7.61 -4.05 16.66
CA SER A 425 -7.11 -5.35 16.21
C SER A 425 -6.83 -5.40 14.69
N TRP A 426 -7.37 -4.46 13.91
CA TRP A 426 -7.06 -4.30 12.49
C TRP A 426 -5.89 -3.33 12.22
N ASN A 427 -5.18 -2.91 13.27
CA ASN A 427 -4.10 -1.92 13.21
C ASN A 427 -4.57 -0.53 12.69
N GLU A 428 -5.85 -0.21 12.87
CA GLU A 428 -6.38 1.14 12.65
C GLU A 428 -6.14 1.97 13.91
N LEU A 429 -5.78 3.25 13.77
CA LEU A 429 -5.67 4.16 14.91
C LEU A 429 -6.89 5.07 14.97
N TYR A 430 -7.45 5.23 16.16
CA TYR A 430 -8.60 6.08 16.43
C TYR A 430 -8.30 7.09 17.52
N THR A 431 -8.97 8.23 17.45
CA THR A 431 -9.04 9.24 18.50
C THR A 431 -10.47 9.67 18.74
N ASP A 432 -10.90 9.64 20.00
CA ASP A 432 -12.23 10.07 20.43
C ASP A 432 -12.11 10.97 21.66
N HIS A 433 -12.93 12.03 21.70
CA HIS A 433 -13.15 12.82 22.91
C HIS A 433 -14.42 12.32 23.60
N LEU A 434 -14.33 11.98 24.88
CA LEU A 434 -15.42 11.33 25.61
C LEU A 434 -15.70 12.05 26.93
N PRO A 435 -16.98 12.29 27.29
CA PRO A 435 -17.32 12.72 28.64
C PRO A 435 -16.86 11.68 29.68
N LEU A 436 -16.30 12.17 30.79
CA LEU A 436 -15.68 11.32 31.82
C LEU A 436 -16.64 10.24 32.35
N GLU A 437 -17.92 10.58 32.51
CA GLU A 437 -18.97 9.67 33.00
C GLU A 437 -19.26 8.51 32.04
N LYS A 438 -18.94 8.65 30.74
CA LYS A 438 -19.15 7.59 29.75
C LYS A 438 -17.97 6.63 29.64
N LEU A 439 -16.82 6.94 30.25
CA LEU A 439 -15.60 6.16 30.12
C LEU A 439 -15.78 4.70 30.53
N LYS A 440 -16.38 4.47 31.70
CA LYS A 440 -16.62 3.12 32.23
C LYS A 440 -17.52 2.30 31.31
N ALA A 441 -18.61 2.90 30.81
CA ALA A 441 -19.53 2.25 29.88
C ALA A 441 -18.85 1.93 28.53
N TRP A 442 -17.96 2.80 28.06
CA TRP A 442 -17.17 2.58 26.86
C TRP A 442 -16.23 1.37 27.02
N PHE A 443 -15.51 1.27 28.15
CA PHE A 443 -14.65 0.11 28.42
C PHE A 443 -15.43 -1.21 28.49
N LEU A 444 -16.58 -1.22 29.16
CA LEU A 444 -17.42 -2.42 29.27
C LEU A 444 -17.93 -2.92 27.90
N SER A 445 -18.18 -2.00 26.97
CA SER A 445 -18.69 -2.33 25.63
C SER A 445 -17.60 -2.76 24.64
N ASN A 446 -16.36 -2.27 24.81
CA ASN A 446 -15.33 -2.36 23.77
C ASN A 446 -14.11 -3.22 24.16
N LYS A 447 -13.82 -3.37 25.45
CA LYS A 447 -12.62 -4.06 25.93
C LYS A 447 -12.73 -5.58 25.70
N GLN A 448 -11.66 -6.16 25.19
CA GLN A 448 -11.48 -7.62 25.07
C GLN A 448 -10.42 -8.11 26.06
N SER A 449 -10.27 -9.43 26.20
CA SER A 449 -9.35 -10.04 27.15
C SER A 449 -7.88 -9.70 26.90
N ASP A 450 -7.53 -9.43 25.64
CA ASP A 450 -6.18 -9.07 25.19
C ASP A 450 -6.02 -7.56 24.93
N SER A 451 -6.99 -6.73 25.34
CA SER A 451 -6.86 -5.27 25.26
C SER A 451 -5.90 -4.74 26.35
N SER A 452 -4.88 -3.99 25.93
CA SER A 452 -3.97 -3.26 26.81
C SER A 452 -4.50 -1.86 27.13
N ILE A 453 -4.29 -1.37 28.36
CA ILE A 453 -4.74 -0.05 28.80
C ILE A 453 -3.54 0.71 29.36
N HIS A 454 -3.32 1.91 28.82
CA HIS A 454 -2.24 2.82 29.21
C HIS A 454 -2.84 4.16 29.60
N LEU A 455 -2.29 4.77 30.63
CA LEU A 455 -2.76 6.05 31.15
C LEU A 455 -1.69 7.12 30.93
N TRP A 456 -2.11 8.29 30.52
CA TRP A 456 -1.25 9.44 30.34
C TRP A 456 -1.90 10.70 30.95
N VAL A 457 -1.10 11.50 31.64
CA VAL A 457 -1.48 12.82 32.17
C VAL A 457 -0.32 13.80 31.99
N PRO A 458 -0.58 15.12 31.85
CA PRO A 458 0.43 16.15 31.71
C PRO A 458 1.48 16.14 32.82
N ARG A 459 2.72 16.53 32.49
CA ARG A 459 3.77 16.72 33.49
C ARG A 459 3.45 17.96 34.32
N SER A 460 3.24 17.77 35.62
CA SER A 460 2.94 18.82 36.58
C SER A 460 3.40 18.42 37.98
N SER A 461 3.37 19.35 38.93
CA SER A 461 3.61 19.06 40.36
C SER A 461 2.58 18.10 40.96
N GLU A 462 1.41 17.96 40.33
CA GLU A 462 0.27 17.18 40.83
C GLU A 462 0.07 15.86 40.05
N VAL A 463 1.03 15.43 39.22
CA VAL A 463 0.96 14.22 38.37
C VAL A 463 0.46 12.99 39.13
N LYS A 464 0.94 12.77 40.36
CA LYS A 464 0.53 11.60 41.15
C LYS A 464 -0.96 11.64 41.46
N LYS A 465 -1.50 12.79 41.88
CA LYS A 465 -2.93 12.94 42.19
C LYS A 465 -3.80 12.84 40.93
N LEU A 466 -3.32 13.38 39.81
CA LEU A 466 -4.00 13.23 38.51
C LEU A 466 -4.03 11.76 38.06
N ALA A 467 -2.92 11.03 38.19
CA ALA A 467 -2.86 9.62 37.87
C ALA A 467 -3.79 8.79 38.78
N ASP A 468 -3.76 9.03 40.09
CA ASP A 468 -4.63 8.36 41.06
C ASP A 468 -6.12 8.65 40.75
N SER A 469 -6.44 9.90 40.39
CA SER A 469 -7.79 10.30 39.95
C SER A 469 -8.22 9.55 38.70
N LEU A 470 -7.33 9.41 37.70
CA LEU A 470 -7.66 8.70 36.46
C LEU A 470 -7.90 7.21 36.69
N VAL A 471 -7.07 6.59 37.54
CA VAL A 471 -7.26 5.18 37.97
C VAL A 471 -8.59 5.01 38.72
N SER A 472 -8.95 5.97 39.56
CA SER A 472 -10.22 5.94 40.30
C SER A 472 -11.44 6.04 39.38
N VAL A 473 -11.36 6.72 38.24
CA VAL A 473 -12.46 6.79 37.26
C VAL A 473 -12.64 5.45 36.52
N LEU A 474 -11.55 4.70 36.37
CA LEU A 474 -11.55 3.42 35.66
C LEU A 474 -11.93 2.22 36.55
N SER A 475 -11.81 2.37 37.86
CA SER A 475 -12.23 1.36 38.87
C SER A 475 -13.74 1.35 39.03
#